data_AF-A0A7U9QXZ6-F1
#
_entry.id   AF-A0A7U9QXZ6-F1
#
_cell.length_a   1.000
_cell.length_b   1.000
_cell.length_c   1.000
_cell.angle_alpha   90.00
_cell.angle_beta   90.00
_cell.angle_gamma   90.00
#
_symmetry.space_group_name_H-M   'P 1'
#
loop_
_entity.id
_entity.type
_entity.pdbx_description
1 polymer ?
#
loop_
_entity_poly.entity_id
_entity_poly.type
_entity_poly.pdbx_seq_one_letter_code
_entity_poly.pdbx_strand_id
1 'polypeptide(L)'
;MSTNIDKIKCTQIKNAAVSVKNEVMEMIAKVRERKGRLDLPIVSGKHLRKISERTALQSADNAEKFITTRKIDNFESLAKFTADKEQRYQELETVHLSKGQKLSRLKELSKMYALFAPIQATYKESQSLKGFSKMKYDKEHKDSLSKYPELKERMQSLLQNGEKITPKQWKAEIQSLQSEYDSIGKEQTKTATELAYAEVISYNKKNLERALQNESRQHNKQQSRTKRREEEI
;
A
#
# COMPACT_ATOMS: atom_id res chain seq x y z
N MET A 1 47.05 9.48 -39.36
CA MET A 1 47.05 9.86 -37.93
C MET A 1 45.66 9.83 -37.27
N SER A 2 44.57 9.52 -37.99
CA SER A 2 43.21 9.54 -37.43
C SER A 2 42.81 8.33 -36.57
N THR A 3 43.50 7.20 -36.68
CA THR A 3 43.10 5.95 -35.98
C THR A 3 43.41 5.92 -34.48
N ASN A 4 44.31 6.79 -34.00
CA ASN A 4 44.69 6.82 -32.60
C ASN A 4 43.79 7.74 -31.76
N ILE A 5 43.29 8.84 -32.36
CA ILE A 5 42.40 9.79 -31.69
C ILE A 5 41.03 9.15 -31.42
N ASP A 6 40.52 8.32 -32.32
CA ASP A 6 39.24 7.61 -32.14
C ASP A 6 39.33 6.51 -31.08
N LYS A 7 40.46 5.81 -30.98
CA LYS A 7 40.71 4.85 -29.88
C LYS A 7 40.81 5.54 -28.52
N ILE A 8 41.45 6.71 -28.46
CA ILE A 8 41.58 7.51 -27.23
C ILE A 8 40.22 8.07 -26.80
N LYS A 9 39.40 8.57 -27.73
CA LYS A 9 38.02 9.00 -27.43
C LYS A 9 37.14 7.84 -26.98
N CYS A 10 37.24 6.67 -27.62
CA CYS A 10 36.42 5.50 -27.27
C CYS A 10 36.82 4.87 -25.93
N THR A 11 38.12 4.91 -25.57
CA THR A 11 38.58 4.54 -24.22
C THR A 11 38.22 5.59 -23.17
N GLN A 12 38.25 6.88 -23.48
CA GLN A 12 37.75 7.94 -22.59
C GLN A 12 36.23 7.86 -22.39
N ILE A 13 35.45 7.47 -23.40
CA ILE A 13 34.00 7.25 -23.24
C ILE A 13 33.72 5.97 -22.42
N LYS A 14 34.49 4.90 -22.60
CA LYS A 14 34.42 3.70 -21.74
C LYS A 14 34.87 3.97 -20.30
N ASN A 15 35.81 4.90 -20.09
CA ASN A 15 36.32 5.29 -18.77
C ASN A 15 35.52 6.44 -18.12
N ALA A 16 34.77 7.23 -18.89
CA ALA A 16 33.76 8.16 -18.36
C ALA A 16 32.45 7.45 -18.01
N ALA A 17 32.22 6.27 -18.62
CA ALA A 17 31.27 5.26 -18.14
C ALA A 17 31.84 4.42 -16.99
N VAL A 18 32.86 4.92 -16.26
CA VAL A 18 33.14 4.49 -14.88
C VAL A 18 31.95 4.91 -14.04
N SER A 19 30.95 4.04 -14.09
CA SER A 19 30.02 3.68 -13.02
C SER A 19 30.11 4.65 -11.84
N VAL A 20 29.18 5.60 -11.77
CA VAL A 20 28.74 6.12 -10.47
C VAL A 20 28.37 4.86 -9.67
N LYS A 21 29.25 4.42 -8.76
CA LYS A 21 29.15 3.13 -8.07
C LYS A 21 27.88 3.13 -7.24
N ASN A 22 26.83 2.54 -7.77
CA ASN A 22 25.60 2.34 -7.04
C ASN A 22 25.81 1.15 -6.11
N GLU A 23 25.99 1.43 -4.82
CA GLU A 23 26.28 0.42 -3.80
C GLU A 23 25.18 -0.64 -3.71
N VAL A 24 23.94 -0.23 -3.97
CA VAL A 24 22.78 -1.12 -3.90
C VAL A 24 22.76 -2.06 -5.09
N MET A 25 23.05 -1.57 -6.30
CA MET A 25 23.19 -2.41 -7.50
C MET A 25 24.35 -3.40 -7.35
N GLU A 26 25.49 -2.97 -6.81
CA GLU A 26 26.63 -3.87 -6.59
C GLU A 26 26.28 -5.00 -5.59
N MET A 27 25.53 -4.66 -4.53
CA MET A 27 25.05 -5.66 -3.57
C MET A 27 24.09 -6.66 -4.24
N ILE A 28 23.14 -6.19 -5.05
CA ILE A 28 22.20 -7.06 -5.78
C ILE A 28 22.96 -8.01 -6.72
N ALA A 29 23.95 -7.51 -7.46
CA ALA A 29 24.78 -8.32 -8.35
C ALA A 29 25.53 -9.42 -7.58
N LYS A 30 26.14 -9.10 -6.44
CA LYS A 30 26.83 -10.09 -5.58
C LYS A 30 25.89 -11.16 -5.04
N VAL A 31 24.67 -10.78 -4.64
CA VAL A 31 23.66 -11.74 -4.17
C VAL A 31 23.21 -12.64 -5.32
N ARG A 32 22.99 -12.07 -6.51
CA ARG A 32 22.65 -12.80 -7.74
C ARG A 32 23.73 -13.81 -8.11
N GLU A 33 25.00 -13.44 -8.04
CA GLU A 33 26.13 -14.33 -8.34
C GLU A 33 26.19 -15.51 -7.36
N ARG A 34 25.93 -15.27 -6.07
CA ARG A 34 26.02 -16.30 -5.02
C ARG A 34 24.80 -17.23 -4.94
N LYS A 35 23.59 -16.71 -5.18
CA LYS A 35 22.32 -17.43 -4.92
C LYS A 35 21.33 -17.43 -6.08
N GLY A 36 21.59 -16.68 -7.14
CA GLY A 36 20.69 -16.49 -8.28
C GLY A 36 19.50 -15.54 -8.01
N ARG A 37 19.08 -15.38 -6.75
CA ARG A 37 17.91 -14.58 -6.35
C ARG A 37 18.10 -13.90 -5.00
N LEU A 38 17.29 -12.88 -4.73
CA LEU A 38 17.21 -12.25 -3.41
C LEU A 38 16.40 -13.12 -2.43
N ASP A 39 16.91 -13.25 -1.22
CA ASP A 39 16.21 -13.95 -0.14
C ASP A 39 15.11 -13.08 0.45
N LEU A 40 14.00 -13.70 0.85
CA LEU A 40 12.93 -12.99 1.55
C LEU A 40 13.14 -13.07 3.07
N PRO A 41 12.93 -11.97 3.81
CA PRO A 41 12.81 -11.98 5.26
C PRO A 41 11.77 -13.00 5.76
N ILE A 42 12.19 -13.94 6.61
CA ILE A 42 11.31 -14.99 7.17
C ILE A 42 10.34 -14.39 8.20
N VAL A 43 10.82 -13.51 9.08
CA VAL A 43 10.06 -13.01 10.23
C VAL A 43 9.80 -11.50 10.17
N SER A 44 10.69 -10.73 9.52
CA SER A 44 10.79 -9.27 9.68
C SER A 44 10.17 -8.43 8.57
N GLY A 45 9.43 -9.01 7.62
CA GLY A 45 8.80 -8.23 6.55
C GLY A 45 7.43 -7.71 6.96
N LYS A 46 7.34 -6.44 7.38
CA LYS A 46 6.05 -5.80 7.72
C LYS A 46 5.18 -5.69 6.48
N HIS A 47 5.79 -5.26 5.37
CA HIS A 47 5.07 -5.03 4.12
C HIS A 47 5.01 -6.27 3.25
N LEU A 48 5.97 -7.20 3.36
CA LEU A 48 5.91 -8.50 2.69
C LEU A 48 4.63 -9.29 2.94
N ARG A 49 4.06 -9.15 4.14
CA ARG A 49 2.79 -9.82 4.49
C ARG A 49 1.62 -9.30 3.65
N LYS A 50 1.69 -8.04 3.18
CA LYS A 50 0.66 -7.37 2.38
C LYS A 50 0.84 -7.62 0.87
N ILE A 51 1.94 -8.24 0.45
CA ILE A 51 2.22 -8.57 -0.96
C ILE A 51 1.76 -10.00 -1.27
N SER A 52 0.96 -10.13 -2.33
CA SER A 52 0.48 -11.42 -2.82
C SER A 52 1.59 -12.15 -3.60
N GLU A 53 2.19 -11.49 -4.59
CA GLU A 53 3.25 -12.07 -5.43
C GLU A 53 4.65 -11.86 -4.84
N ARG A 54 4.95 -12.60 -3.77
CA ARG A 54 6.25 -12.48 -3.09
C ARG A 54 7.45 -12.94 -3.93
N THR A 55 7.22 -13.82 -4.89
CA THR A 55 8.25 -14.32 -5.82
C THR A 55 8.83 -13.21 -6.69
N ALA A 56 8.01 -12.21 -7.07
CA ALA A 56 8.44 -11.07 -7.86
C ALA A 56 9.53 -10.24 -7.15
N LEU A 57 9.50 -10.21 -5.81
CA LEU A 57 10.47 -9.50 -4.97
C LEU A 57 11.83 -10.21 -4.89
N GLN A 58 11.91 -11.48 -5.28
CA GLN A 58 13.16 -12.25 -5.28
C GLN A 58 13.99 -12.03 -6.55
N SER A 59 13.39 -11.48 -7.61
CA SER A 59 14.08 -11.25 -8.88
C SER A 59 15.08 -10.09 -8.77
N ALA A 60 16.34 -10.37 -9.10
CA ALA A 60 17.39 -9.36 -9.18
C ALA A 60 17.04 -8.28 -10.21
N ASP A 61 16.54 -8.67 -11.39
CA ASP A 61 16.19 -7.72 -12.45
C ASP A 61 15.05 -6.78 -12.01
N ASN A 62 14.09 -7.27 -11.21
CA ASN A 62 13.02 -6.41 -10.67
C ASN A 62 13.55 -5.46 -9.59
N ALA A 63 14.44 -5.93 -8.73
CA ALA A 63 15.08 -5.10 -7.73
C ALA A 63 15.95 -4.01 -8.39
N GLU A 64 16.71 -4.34 -9.43
CA GLU A 64 17.49 -3.39 -10.22
C GLU A 64 16.59 -2.33 -10.86
N LYS A 65 15.50 -2.73 -11.53
CA LYS A 65 14.50 -1.81 -12.09
C LYS A 65 13.92 -0.87 -11.03
N PHE A 66 13.61 -1.39 -9.84
CA PHE A 66 13.11 -0.58 -8.73
C PHE A 66 14.13 0.49 -8.31
N ILE A 67 15.39 0.10 -8.12
CA ILE A 67 16.48 0.99 -7.71
C ILE A 67 16.74 2.06 -8.77
N THR A 68 16.79 1.70 -10.05
CA THR A 68 16.95 2.66 -11.16
C THR A 68 15.77 3.63 -11.26
N THR A 69 14.54 3.12 -11.17
CA THR A 69 13.32 3.95 -11.26
C THR A 69 13.22 4.95 -10.12
N ARG A 70 13.66 4.55 -8.92
CA ARG A 70 13.67 5.41 -7.73
C ARG A 70 14.93 6.25 -7.56
N LYS A 71 15.92 6.09 -8.46
CA LYS A 71 17.22 6.79 -8.42
C LYS A 71 17.89 6.64 -7.06
N ILE A 72 17.91 5.40 -6.56
CA ILE A 72 18.52 5.06 -5.26
C ILE A 72 19.95 4.63 -5.53
N ASP A 73 20.93 5.43 -5.12
CA ASP A 73 22.34 5.17 -5.46
C ASP A 73 23.12 4.47 -4.34
N ASN A 74 22.67 4.61 -3.09
CA ASN A 74 23.34 4.04 -1.92
C ASN A 74 22.34 3.68 -0.82
N PHE A 75 22.82 2.97 0.20
CA PHE A 75 21.96 2.50 1.28
C PHE A 75 21.42 3.62 2.18
N GLU A 76 22.09 4.78 2.23
CA GLU A 76 21.57 5.95 2.94
C GLU A 76 20.35 6.53 2.21
N SER A 77 20.41 6.67 0.89
CA SER A 77 19.29 7.10 0.06
C SER A 77 18.13 6.10 0.09
N LEU A 78 18.43 4.79 0.16
CA LEU A 78 17.42 3.76 0.37
C LEU A 78 16.73 3.91 1.73
N ALA A 79 17.48 4.22 2.79
CA ALA A 79 16.92 4.42 4.13
C ALA A 79 16.01 5.65 4.18
N LYS A 80 16.44 6.79 3.60
CA LYS A 80 15.62 8.01 3.48
C LYS A 80 14.34 7.73 2.69
N PHE A 81 14.47 7.10 1.52
CA PHE A 81 13.32 6.68 0.71
C PHE A 81 12.34 5.81 1.51
N THR A 82 12.85 4.86 2.29
CA THR A 82 12.02 3.96 3.10
C THR A 82 11.28 4.72 4.19
N ALA A 83 11.95 5.65 4.89
CA ALA A 83 11.32 6.47 5.92
C ALA A 83 10.20 7.35 5.37
N ASP A 84 10.46 8.05 4.26
CA ASP A 84 9.48 8.92 3.61
C ASP A 84 8.25 8.12 3.13
N LYS A 85 8.49 6.94 2.54
CA LYS A 85 7.42 6.06 2.07
C LYS A 85 6.64 5.42 3.20
N GLU A 86 7.29 5.11 4.32
CA GLU A 86 6.61 4.60 5.50
C GLU A 86 5.68 5.67 6.07
N GLN A 87 6.14 6.92 6.19
CA GLN A 87 5.29 8.01 6.63
C GLN A 87 4.07 8.16 5.72
N ARG A 88 4.29 8.22 4.40
CA ARG A 88 3.19 8.30 3.42
C ARG A 88 2.24 7.11 3.54
N TYR A 89 2.75 5.90 3.77
CA TYR A 89 1.94 4.71 3.95
C TYR A 89 1.01 4.83 5.16
N GLN A 90 1.54 5.31 6.31
CA GLN A 90 0.75 5.53 7.52
C GLN A 90 -0.33 6.60 7.30
N GLU A 91 0.01 7.71 6.64
CA GLU A 91 -0.96 8.75 6.27
C GLU A 91 -2.09 8.16 5.41
N LEU A 92 -1.75 7.39 4.37
CA LEU A 92 -2.74 6.73 3.52
C LEU A 92 -3.61 5.76 4.32
N GLU A 93 -3.05 5.00 5.27
CA GLU A 93 -3.79 4.04 6.12
C GLU A 93 -4.86 4.76 6.96
N THR A 94 -4.51 5.89 7.58
CA THR A 94 -5.45 6.70 8.37
C THR A 94 -6.57 7.32 7.52
N VAL A 95 -6.23 7.87 6.35
CA VAL A 95 -7.20 8.47 5.44
C VAL A 95 -8.12 7.40 4.84
N HIS A 96 -7.59 6.24 4.49
CA HIS A 96 -8.39 5.13 3.95
C HIS A 96 -9.39 4.60 4.97
N LEU A 97 -8.96 4.45 6.24
CA LEU A 97 -9.84 4.00 7.32
C LEU A 97 -10.99 4.99 7.56
N SER A 98 -10.68 6.28 7.71
CA SER A 98 -11.70 7.31 7.94
C SER A 98 -12.68 7.45 6.77
N LYS A 99 -12.19 7.41 5.53
CA LYS A 99 -13.06 7.40 4.34
C LYS A 99 -13.92 6.14 4.27
N GLY A 100 -13.37 4.98 4.62
CA GLY A 100 -14.11 3.72 4.69
C GLY A 100 -15.26 3.78 5.70
N GLN A 101 -15.02 4.35 6.89
CA GLN A 101 -16.06 4.56 7.90
C GLN A 101 -17.16 5.51 7.39
N LYS A 102 -16.77 6.64 6.79
CA LYS A 102 -17.72 7.61 6.22
C LYS A 102 -18.56 6.99 5.10
N LEU A 103 -17.94 6.23 4.22
CA LEU A 103 -18.59 5.53 3.12
C LEU A 103 -19.58 4.48 3.63
N SER A 104 -19.21 3.70 4.65
CA SER A 104 -20.10 2.72 5.28
C SER A 104 -21.34 3.41 5.88
N ARG A 105 -21.14 4.49 6.63
CA ARG A 105 -22.22 5.28 7.23
C ARG A 105 -23.19 5.81 6.17
N LEU A 106 -22.67 6.44 5.11
CA LEU A 106 -23.51 6.99 4.04
C LEU A 106 -24.26 5.90 3.28
N LYS A 107 -23.64 4.73 3.05
CA LYS A 107 -24.32 3.57 2.44
C LYS A 107 -25.46 3.06 3.32
N GLU A 108 -25.29 3.04 4.65
CA GLU A 108 -26.35 2.66 5.58
C GLU A 108 -27.49 3.69 5.62
N LEU A 109 -27.17 4.98 5.72
CA LEU A 109 -28.14 6.07 5.62
C LEU A 109 -28.95 6.01 4.33
N SER A 110 -28.28 5.77 3.20
CA SER A 110 -28.93 5.63 1.90
C SER A 110 -29.88 4.44 1.86
N LYS A 111 -29.51 3.30 2.47
CA LYS A 111 -30.38 2.12 2.57
C LYS A 111 -31.60 2.40 3.46
N MET A 112 -31.42 3.02 4.62
CA MET A 112 -32.54 3.36 5.50
C MET A 112 -33.50 4.35 4.85
N TYR A 113 -32.96 5.34 4.15
CA TYR A 113 -33.79 6.30 3.43
C TYR A 113 -34.64 5.64 2.34
N ALA A 114 -34.09 4.65 1.62
CA ALA A 114 -34.86 3.92 0.60
C ALA A 114 -36.07 3.19 1.19
N LEU A 115 -35.99 2.70 2.43
CA LEU A 115 -37.11 2.10 3.15
C LEU A 115 -38.07 3.15 3.71
N PHE A 116 -37.53 4.27 4.19
CA PHE A 116 -38.31 5.34 4.82
C PHE A 116 -39.09 6.19 3.82
N ALA A 117 -38.54 6.48 2.65
CA ALA A 117 -39.12 7.37 1.65
C ALA A 117 -40.58 7.02 1.25
N PRO A 118 -40.92 5.77 0.88
CA PRO A 118 -42.30 5.43 0.53
C PRO A 118 -43.25 5.57 1.72
N ILE A 119 -42.82 5.15 2.91
CA ILE A 119 -43.66 5.22 4.13
C ILE A 119 -43.87 6.68 4.56
N GLN A 120 -42.84 7.53 4.39
CA GLN A 120 -42.96 8.97 4.61
C GLN A 120 -43.96 9.61 3.63
N ALA A 121 -43.98 9.18 2.37
CA ALA A 121 -44.95 9.66 1.39
C ALA A 121 -46.38 9.25 1.78
N THR A 122 -46.61 7.98 2.13
CA THR A 122 -47.93 7.51 2.57
C THR A 122 -48.40 8.21 3.84
N TYR A 123 -47.48 8.48 4.77
CA TYR A 123 -47.79 9.24 5.98
C TYR A 123 -48.21 10.68 5.64
N LYS A 124 -47.46 11.38 4.79
CA LYS A 124 -47.79 12.76 4.37
C LYS A 124 -49.11 12.85 3.63
N GLU A 125 -49.42 11.88 2.76
CA GLU A 125 -50.69 11.80 2.05
C GLU A 125 -51.87 11.53 2.99
N SER A 126 -51.72 10.59 3.93
CA SER A 126 -52.71 10.42 5.02
C SER A 126 -52.96 11.73 5.78
N GLN A 127 -51.91 12.49 6.09
CA GLN A 127 -52.03 13.76 6.82
C GLN A 127 -52.72 14.88 6.02
N SER A 128 -52.66 14.86 4.69
CA SER A 128 -53.36 15.85 3.85
C SER A 128 -54.84 15.51 3.65
N LEU A 129 -55.21 14.23 3.77
CA LEU A 129 -56.60 13.77 3.68
C LEU A 129 -57.41 14.12 4.93
N LYS A 130 -58.73 14.31 4.76
CA LYS A 130 -59.69 14.60 5.84
C LYS A 130 -60.95 13.75 5.70
N GLY A 131 -61.67 13.55 6.81
CA GLY A 131 -62.96 12.85 6.85
C GLY A 131 -62.90 11.39 6.36
N PHE A 132 -63.94 10.95 5.66
CA PHE A 132 -64.08 9.57 5.17
C PHE A 132 -62.95 9.12 4.23
N SER A 133 -62.38 10.04 3.44
CA SER A 133 -61.26 9.73 2.53
C SER A 133 -60.01 9.33 3.30
N LYS A 134 -59.70 10.03 4.41
CA LYS A 134 -58.60 9.67 5.31
C LYS A 134 -58.84 8.30 5.96
N MET A 135 -60.06 8.06 6.44
CA MET A 135 -60.41 6.80 7.10
C MET A 135 -60.22 5.58 6.19
N LYS A 136 -60.58 5.68 4.90
CA LYS A 136 -60.34 4.61 3.92
C LYS A 136 -58.84 4.42 3.65
N TYR A 137 -58.12 5.51 3.39
CA TYR A 137 -56.68 5.49 3.10
C TYR A 137 -55.87 4.90 4.27
N ASP A 138 -56.15 5.31 5.51
CA ASP A 138 -55.46 4.80 6.69
C ASP A 138 -55.73 3.31 6.93
N LYS A 139 -56.92 2.82 6.56
CA LYS A 139 -57.25 1.39 6.62
C LYS A 139 -56.47 0.57 5.58
N GLU A 140 -56.28 1.12 4.38
CA GLU A 140 -55.51 0.50 3.30
C GLU A 140 -54.00 0.51 3.55
N HIS A 141 -53.47 1.55 4.20
CA HIS A 141 -52.04 1.73 4.49
C HIS A 141 -51.66 1.48 5.96
N LYS A 142 -52.48 0.74 6.71
CA LYS A 142 -52.33 0.52 8.16
C LYS A 142 -50.92 0.07 8.55
N ASP A 143 -50.35 -0.89 7.82
CA ASP A 143 -49.03 -1.45 8.13
C ASP A 143 -47.90 -0.43 7.94
N SER A 144 -47.98 0.39 6.89
CA SER A 144 -47.00 1.47 6.63
C SER A 144 -47.09 2.56 7.69
N LEU A 145 -48.30 2.98 8.05
CA LEU A 145 -48.53 4.01 9.07
C LEU A 145 -48.06 3.54 10.45
N SER A 146 -48.27 2.27 10.79
CA SER A 146 -47.80 1.68 12.05
C SER A 146 -46.27 1.64 12.15
N LYS A 147 -45.56 1.44 11.04
CA LYS A 147 -44.09 1.33 11.00
C LYS A 147 -43.38 2.70 10.92
N TYR A 148 -44.11 3.76 10.62
CA TYR A 148 -43.53 5.09 10.43
C TYR A 148 -42.77 5.63 11.67
N PRO A 149 -43.28 5.53 12.91
CA PRO A 149 -42.58 6.05 14.08
C PRO A 149 -41.23 5.39 14.30
N GLU A 150 -41.18 4.05 14.23
CA GLU A 150 -39.96 3.26 14.40
C GLU A 150 -38.91 3.59 13.34
N LEU A 151 -39.32 3.64 12.06
CA LEU A 151 -38.41 3.98 10.96
C LEU A 151 -37.92 5.42 11.04
N LYS A 152 -38.76 6.36 11.50
CA LYS A 152 -38.37 7.75 11.70
C LYS A 152 -37.32 7.88 12.79
N GLU A 153 -37.50 7.19 13.92
CA GLU A 153 -36.53 7.20 15.02
C GLU A 153 -35.20 6.57 14.59
N ARG A 154 -35.25 5.41 13.91
CA ARG A 154 -34.06 4.74 13.37
C ARG A 154 -33.33 5.58 12.31
N MET A 155 -34.08 6.31 11.47
CA MET A 155 -33.47 7.24 10.52
C MET A 155 -32.81 8.43 11.23
N GLN A 156 -33.44 8.96 12.28
CA GLN A 156 -32.90 10.07 13.07
C GLN A 156 -31.64 9.69 13.85
N SER A 157 -31.56 8.47 14.40
CA SER A 157 -30.38 8.02 15.15
C SER A 157 -29.12 7.85 14.29
N LEU A 158 -29.26 7.68 12.97
CA LEU A 158 -28.14 7.57 12.03
C LEU A 158 -27.61 8.93 11.54
N LEU A 159 -28.42 9.98 11.66
CA LEU A 159 -28.03 11.34 11.30
C LEU A 159 -27.11 11.90 12.40
N GLN A 160 -26.00 12.51 12.00
CA GLN A 160 -25.18 13.27 12.95
C GLN A 160 -25.91 14.56 13.34
N ASN A 161 -25.66 15.09 14.53
CA ASN A 161 -26.36 16.27 15.08
C ASN A 161 -26.54 17.39 14.05
N GLY A 162 -27.79 17.59 13.59
CA GLY A 162 -28.17 18.64 12.64
C GLY A 162 -28.04 18.29 11.15
N GLU A 163 -27.65 17.06 10.79
CA GLU A 163 -27.57 16.61 9.40
C GLU A 163 -28.97 16.49 8.78
N LYS A 164 -29.17 17.13 7.61
CA LYS A 164 -30.44 17.09 6.88
C LYS A 164 -30.51 15.83 6.00
N ILE A 165 -31.73 15.31 5.81
CA ILE A 165 -31.97 14.20 4.88
C ILE A 165 -31.84 14.71 3.44
N THR A 166 -30.70 14.47 2.80
CA THR A 166 -30.41 14.91 1.43
C THR A 166 -29.92 13.75 0.55
N PRO A 167 -30.82 12.84 0.14
CA PRO A 167 -30.46 11.58 -0.53
C PRO A 167 -29.68 11.77 -1.84
N LYS A 168 -30.00 12.84 -2.58
CA LYS A 168 -29.28 13.21 -3.81
C LYS A 168 -27.83 13.59 -3.51
N GLN A 169 -27.57 14.30 -2.42
CA GLN A 169 -26.22 14.68 -1.99
C GLN A 169 -25.47 13.45 -1.50
N TRP A 170 -26.08 12.61 -0.64
CA TRP A 170 -25.45 11.38 -0.18
C TRP A 170 -25.07 10.45 -1.34
N LYS A 171 -25.92 10.31 -2.35
CA LYS A 171 -25.60 9.50 -3.53
C LYS A 171 -24.36 10.03 -4.27
N ALA A 172 -24.28 11.35 -4.50
CA ALA A 172 -23.13 11.98 -5.13
C ALA A 172 -21.85 11.82 -4.27
N GLU A 173 -21.99 11.99 -2.96
CA GLU A 173 -20.89 11.86 -2.01
C GLU A 173 -20.37 10.41 -1.91
N ILE A 174 -21.27 9.41 -1.89
CA ILE A 174 -20.90 7.99 -1.94
C ILE A 174 -20.09 7.70 -3.20
N GLN A 175 -20.52 8.22 -4.36
CA GLN A 175 -19.81 8.01 -5.62
C GLN A 175 -18.41 8.65 -5.59
N SER A 176 -18.30 9.90 -5.14
CA SER A 176 -17.00 10.59 -4.99
C SER A 176 -16.09 9.84 -4.01
N LEU A 177 -16.59 9.54 -2.81
CA LEU A 177 -15.81 8.85 -1.78
C LEU A 177 -15.39 7.44 -2.19
N GLN A 178 -16.22 6.70 -2.93
CA GLN A 178 -15.85 5.39 -3.46
C GLN A 178 -14.66 5.52 -4.43
N SER A 179 -14.70 6.49 -5.34
CA SER A 179 -13.60 6.70 -6.29
C SER A 179 -12.28 7.09 -5.59
N GLU A 180 -12.35 7.94 -4.56
CA GLU A 180 -11.20 8.32 -3.76
C GLU A 180 -10.68 7.15 -2.92
N TYR A 181 -11.58 6.37 -2.32
CA TYR A 181 -11.24 5.18 -1.54
C TYR A 181 -10.48 4.16 -2.40
N ASP A 182 -10.99 3.88 -3.60
CA ASP A 182 -10.35 2.95 -4.54
C ASP A 182 -8.99 3.47 -5.02
N SER A 183 -8.87 4.79 -5.25
CA SER A 183 -7.60 5.42 -5.62
C SER A 183 -6.56 5.32 -4.50
N ILE A 184 -6.97 5.58 -3.25
CA ILE A 184 -6.10 5.47 -2.08
C ILE A 184 -5.67 4.02 -1.88
N GLY A 185 -6.58 3.05 -2.03
CA GLY A 185 -6.26 1.63 -1.95
C GLY A 185 -5.18 1.23 -2.97
N LYS A 186 -5.27 1.71 -4.22
CA LYS A 186 -4.23 1.50 -5.25
C LYS A 186 -2.89 2.13 -4.85
N GLU A 187 -2.90 3.36 -4.33
CA GLU A 187 -1.68 4.04 -3.86
C GLU A 187 -1.04 3.31 -2.67
N GLN A 188 -1.85 2.79 -1.74
CA GLN A 188 -1.38 1.97 -0.63
C GLN A 188 -0.70 0.69 -1.11
N THR A 189 -1.32 -0.06 -2.02
CA THR A 189 -0.72 -1.29 -2.56
C THR A 189 0.62 -1.02 -3.26
N LYS A 190 0.68 0.08 -4.02
CA LYS A 190 1.92 0.51 -4.67
C LYS A 190 3.00 0.87 -3.64
N THR A 191 2.64 1.65 -2.62
CA THR A 191 3.57 2.08 -1.57
C THR A 191 4.05 0.88 -0.73
N ALA A 192 3.16 -0.06 -0.38
CA ALA A 192 3.54 -1.30 0.29
C ALA A 192 4.52 -2.14 -0.55
N THR A 193 4.34 -2.17 -1.88
CA THR A 193 5.25 -2.89 -2.79
C THR A 193 6.63 -2.25 -2.81
N GLU A 194 6.71 -0.91 -2.86
CA GLU A 194 7.97 -0.16 -2.80
C GLU A 194 8.71 -0.40 -1.48
N LEU A 195 7.98 -0.37 -0.36
CA LEU A 195 8.53 -0.66 0.97
C LEU A 195 8.99 -2.12 1.08
N ALA A 196 8.25 -3.06 0.51
CA ALA A 196 8.63 -4.47 0.48
C ALA A 196 9.93 -4.71 -0.32
N TYR A 197 10.12 -4.03 -1.46
CA TYR A 197 11.41 -4.08 -2.18
C TYR A 197 12.55 -3.53 -1.30
N ALA A 198 12.35 -2.41 -0.62
CA ALA A 198 13.36 -1.84 0.27
C ALA A 198 13.69 -2.78 1.46
N GLU A 199 12.68 -3.44 2.05
CA GLU A 199 12.86 -4.45 3.10
C GLU A 199 13.71 -5.63 2.61
N VAL A 200 13.42 -6.17 1.42
CA VAL A 200 14.15 -7.30 0.83
C VAL A 200 15.60 -6.91 0.53
N ILE A 201 15.83 -5.75 -0.08
CA ILE A 201 17.17 -5.25 -0.39
C ILE A 201 17.99 -5.05 0.89
N SER A 202 17.39 -4.42 1.90
CA SER A 202 18.04 -4.19 3.21
C SER A 202 18.36 -5.50 3.93
N TYR A 203 17.47 -6.49 3.85
CA TYR A 203 17.69 -7.81 4.41
C TYR A 203 18.83 -8.56 3.73
N ASN A 204 18.87 -8.54 2.39
CA ASN A 204 19.91 -9.19 1.60
C ASN A 204 21.29 -8.55 1.85
N LYS A 205 21.35 -7.22 2.00
CA LYS A 205 22.58 -6.52 2.40
C LYS A 205 23.13 -7.10 3.72
N LYS A 206 22.28 -7.15 4.76
CA LYS A 206 22.66 -7.68 6.08
C LYS A 206 23.08 -9.16 6.03
N ASN A 207 22.44 -9.95 5.16
CA ASN A 207 22.79 -11.36 4.97
C ASN A 207 24.13 -11.52 4.25
N LEU A 208 24.38 -10.73 3.21
CA LEU A 208 25.63 -10.75 2.46
C LEU A 208 26.81 -10.34 3.33
N GLU A 209 26.67 -9.26 4.11
CA GLU A 209 27.67 -8.82 5.08
C GLU A 209 28.00 -9.93 6.10
N ARG A 210 26.97 -10.62 6.62
CA ARG A 210 27.16 -11.76 7.53
C ARG A 210 27.88 -12.93 6.86
N ALA A 211 27.54 -13.25 5.61
CA ALA A 211 28.20 -14.34 4.88
C ALA A 211 29.69 -14.03 4.64
N LEU A 212 30.01 -12.82 4.19
CA LEU A 212 31.39 -12.37 3.97
C LEU A 212 32.23 -12.37 5.25
N GLN A 213 31.66 -11.92 6.37
CA GLN A 213 32.34 -11.97 7.67
C GLN A 213 32.60 -13.42 8.12
N ASN A 214 31.65 -14.32 7.89
CA ASN A 214 31.81 -15.73 8.23
C ASN A 214 32.88 -16.41 7.38
N GLU A 215 32.90 -16.15 6.07
CA GLU A 215 33.93 -16.63 5.14
C GLU A 215 35.33 -16.15 5.57
N SER A 216 35.48 -14.86 5.88
CA SER A 216 36.74 -14.29 6.37
C SER A 216 37.23 -14.95 7.66
N ARG A 217 36.32 -15.19 8.63
CA ARG A 217 36.64 -15.89 9.88
C ARG A 217 37.06 -17.34 9.64
N GLN A 218 36.43 -18.04 8.71
CA GLN A 218 36.81 -19.41 8.36
C GLN A 218 38.19 -19.46 7.69
N HIS A 219 38.44 -18.57 6.73
CA HIS A 219 39.73 -18.47 6.06
C HIS A 219 40.87 -18.16 7.04
N ASN A 220 40.67 -17.21 7.95
CA ASN A 220 41.67 -16.87 8.97
C ASN A 220 41.97 -18.04 9.93
N LYS A 221 40.94 -18.83 10.30
CA LYS A 221 41.14 -20.05 11.10
C LYS A 221 41.91 -21.12 10.34
N GLN A 222 41.71 -21.23 9.03
CA GLN A 222 42.44 -22.19 8.21
C GLN A 222 43.90 -21.77 8.05
N GLN A 223 44.17 -20.49 7.76
CA GLN A 223 45.52 -19.96 7.69
C GLN A 223 46.30 -20.09 9.01
N SER A 224 45.66 -19.83 10.15
CA SER A 224 46.34 -19.98 11.45
C SER A 224 46.64 -21.44 11.79
N ARG A 225 45.78 -22.37 11.39
CA ARG A 225 46.04 -23.82 11.52
C ARG A 225 47.19 -24.27 10.62
N THR A 226 47.26 -23.77 9.38
CA THR A 226 48.35 -24.09 8.45
C THR A 226 49.68 -23.57 8.98
N LYS A 227 49.75 -22.32 9.45
CA LYS A 227 50.97 -21.73 10.03
C LYS A 227 51.48 -22.50 11.26
N ARG A 228 50.59 -22.92 12.16
CA ARG A 228 50.99 -23.75 13.31
C ARG A 228 51.58 -25.09 12.90
N ARG A 229 51.09 -25.71 11.82
CA ARG A 229 51.66 -26.96 11.30
C ARG A 229 53.02 -26.74 10.63
N GLU A 230 53.26 -25.57 10.04
CA GLU A 230 54.56 -25.21 9.45
C GLU A 230 55.60 -24.86 10.53
N GLU A 231 55.18 -24.33 11.69
CA GLU A 231 56.05 -24.03 12.84
C GLU A 231 56.41 -25.27 13.68
N GLU A 232 55.69 -26.39 13.52
CA GLU A 232 55.91 -27.66 14.23
C GLU A 232 56.81 -28.66 13.46
N ILE A 233 57.39 -28.26 12.32
CA ILE A 233 58.33 -29.04 11.48
C ILE A 233 59.73 -28.45 11.59
#